data_AF-A0A3P7Y630-F1
#
_entry.id   AF-A0A3P7Y630-F1
#
_cell.length_a   1.000
_cell.length_b   1.000
_cell.length_c   1.000
_cell.angle_alpha   90.00
_cell.angle_beta   90.00
_cell.angle_gamma   90.00
#
_symmetry.space_group_name_H-M   'P 1'
#
loop_
_entity.id
_entity.type
_entity.pdbx_description
1 polymer ?
#
loop_
_entity_poly.entity_id
_entity_poly.type
_entity_poly.pdbx_seq_one_letter_code
_entity_poly.pdbx_strand_id
1 'polypeptide(L)'
;MNIPFHLLITSNQIDRPEDVSSGCKHRWSDENARFNQTDQIERNFLYETYVAKSVVGLAKLLNVGCLVTDFCPLRAPRSWVKKVIDELPNNIPFCEVDAHNIVPVWCGSEKREYSARTIRSKLFEQSPKFLTDFPPIIKHTCSSETTVLPPPVNWDLILSNYVGDKSVKPVDWAVPGSRAGLEVLYEFIGKRLKKFDPHRNDPAHPALSGLSPWLHFG
;
A
#
# COMPACT_ATOMS: atom_id res chain seq x y z
N MET A 1 -16.67 -4.89 -5.80
CA MET A 1 -15.38 -4.30 -6.18
C MET A 1 -14.29 -5.18 -5.58
N ASN A 2 -13.72 -6.10 -6.37
CA ASN A 2 -12.45 -6.73 -6.02
C ASN A 2 -11.39 -5.72 -6.39
N ILE A 3 -10.68 -5.19 -5.40
CA ILE A 3 -9.51 -4.34 -5.65
C ILE A 3 -8.29 -5.24 -5.46
N PRO A 4 -7.72 -5.81 -6.53
CA PRO A 4 -6.33 -6.21 -6.51
C PRO A 4 -5.50 -4.91 -6.60
N PHE A 5 -4.85 -4.49 -5.52
CA PHE A 5 -3.82 -3.46 -5.66
C PHE A 5 -2.56 -4.14 -6.19
N HIS A 6 -1.93 -3.46 -7.14
CA HIS A 6 -0.72 -3.90 -7.80
C HIS A 6 0.13 -2.67 -8.05
N LEU A 7 1.35 -2.70 -7.56
CA LEU A 7 2.41 -1.80 -7.96
C LEU A 7 3.26 -2.56 -8.97
N LEU A 8 3.10 -2.22 -10.25
CA LEU A 8 3.83 -2.88 -11.32
C LEU A 8 4.48 -1.89 -12.27
N ILE A 9 5.71 -2.26 -12.57
CA ILE A 9 6.67 -1.58 -13.41
C ILE A 9 6.22 -1.76 -14.86
N THR A 10 6.02 -0.65 -15.57
CA THR A 10 5.67 -0.64 -17.00
C THR A 10 6.88 -0.32 -17.88
N SER A 11 8.00 -1.04 -17.77
CA SER A 11 9.02 -0.97 -18.82
C SER A 11 9.18 -2.31 -19.54
N ASN A 12 8.91 -2.29 -20.84
CA ASN A 12 9.34 -3.29 -21.83
C ASN A 12 10.87 -3.37 -21.98
N GLN A 13 11.63 -2.90 -20.99
CA GLN A 13 13.09 -2.88 -20.94
C GLN A 13 13.51 -3.03 -19.48
N ILE A 14 13.54 -4.27 -19.00
CA ILE A 14 14.32 -4.65 -17.82
C ILE A 14 15.09 -5.88 -18.27
N ASP A 15 16.40 -5.72 -18.44
CA ASP A 15 17.30 -6.85 -18.64
C ASP A 15 17.22 -7.77 -17.41
N ARG A 16 17.05 -9.07 -17.69
CA ARG A 16 16.85 -10.11 -16.67
C ARG A 16 18.08 -10.19 -15.76
N PRO A 17 17.95 -10.00 -14.43
CA PRO A 17 19.01 -10.39 -13.52
C PRO A 17 19.06 -11.92 -13.47
N GLU A 18 20.19 -12.51 -13.83
CA GLU A 18 20.47 -13.92 -13.58
C GLU A 18 20.78 -14.13 -12.08
N ASP A 19 20.26 -15.23 -11.55
CA ASP A 19 20.50 -15.82 -10.22
C ASP A 19 20.11 -15.01 -8.96
N VAL A 20 18.89 -15.27 -8.47
CA VAL A 20 18.55 -15.08 -7.04
C VAL A 20 18.42 -16.46 -6.39
N SER A 21 19.26 -16.73 -5.39
CA SER A 21 19.25 -18.00 -4.66
C SER A 21 17.95 -18.19 -3.87
N SER A 22 17.45 -19.43 -3.87
CA SER A 22 16.23 -19.82 -3.15
C SER A 22 16.41 -19.66 -1.63
N GLY A 23 15.35 -19.21 -0.95
CA GLY A 23 15.31 -19.10 0.51
C GLY A 23 15.75 -17.75 1.11
N CYS A 24 16.24 -16.80 0.31
CA CYS A 24 16.44 -15.43 0.76
C CYS A 24 15.12 -14.66 0.73
N LYS A 25 14.54 -14.37 1.91
CA LYS A 25 13.53 -13.28 2.02
C LYS A 25 14.16 -12.03 1.43
N HIS A 26 13.55 -11.45 0.42
CA HIS A 26 13.97 -10.16 -0.12
C HIS A 26 14.00 -9.15 1.05
N ARG A 27 15.20 -8.85 1.56
CA ARG A 27 15.38 -7.88 2.64
C ARG A 27 15.39 -6.51 2.00
N TRP A 28 14.31 -5.77 2.20
CA TRP A 28 14.08 -4.41 1.69
C TRP A 28 14.94 -3.33 2.39
N SER A 29 16.02 -3.74 3.06
CA SER A 29 16.95 -2.86 3.78
C SER A 29 18.28 -2.79 3.02
N ASP A 30 18.69 -1.56 2.73
CA ASP A 30 19.91 -1.13 2.02
C ASP A 30 21.23 -1.82 2.46
N GLU A 31 21.28 -2.47 3.62
CA GLU A 31 22.51 -3.06 4.16
C GLU A 31 22.92 -4.38 3.48
N ASN A 32 21.97 -5.17 2.98
CA ASN A 32 22.29 -6.35 2.14
C ASN A 32 22.48 -5.99 0.66
N ALA A 33 22.04 -4.79 0.25
CA ALA A 33 22.24 -4.28 -1.10
C ALA A 33 23.71 -3.95 -1.37
N ARG A 34 24.47 -3.51 -0.36
CA ARG A 34 25.86 -3.09 -0.54
C ARG A 34 26.86 -4.22 -0.80
N PHE A 35 26.56 -5.45 -0.38
CA PHE A 35 27.54 -6.53 -0.43
C PHE A 35 27.47 -7.41 -1.70
N ASN A 36 26.32 -7.45 -2.39
CA ASN A 36 26.07 -8.40 -3.49
C ASN A 36 25.42 -7.78 -4.74
N GLN A 37 25.49 -6.46 -4.96
CA GLN A 37 24.85 -5.84 -6.13
C GLN A 37 25.89 -5.46 -7.20
N THR A 38 25.73 -6.04 -8.38
CA THR A 38 26.36 -5.58 -9.62
C THR A 38 25.81 -4.19 -10.00
N ASP A 39 26.61 -3.37 -10.69
CA ASP A 39 26.21 -2.03 -11.22
C ASP A 39 24.87 -2.01 -11.98
N GLN A 40 24.40 -3.16 -12.47
CA GLN A 40 23.10 -3.33 -13.14
C GLN A 40 21.91 -3.26 -12.17
N ILE A 41 22.07 -3.70 -10.92
CA ILE A 41 21.00 -3.64 -9.91
C ILE A 41 20.83 -2.20 -9.43
N GLU A 42 21.93 -1.45 -9.22
CA GLU A 42 21.83 -0.01 -8.92
C GLU A 42 21.16 0.78 -10.06
N ARG A 43 21.39 0.41 -11.33
CA ARG A 43 20.73 1.05 -12.48
C ARG A 43 19.26 0.61 -12.67
N ASN A 44 18.93 -0.64 -12.40
CA ASN A 44 17.59 -1.21 -12.65
C ASN A 44 16.62 -1.03 -11.48
N PHE A 45 17.11 -0.81 -10.24
CA PHE A 45 16.28 -0.67 -9.04
C PHE A 45 16.00 0.78 -8.62
N LEU A 46 16.21 1.75 -9.53
CA LEU A 46 15.72 3.12 -9.41
C LEU A 46 14.18 3.20 -9.56
N TYR A 47 13.48 2.39 -8.76
CA TYR A 47 12.04 2.25 -8.74
C TYR A 47 11.34 3.60 -8.54
N GLU A 48 11.89 4.44 -7.68
CA GLU A 48 11.38 5.79 -7.43
C GLU A 48 11.39 6.68 -8.68
N THR A 49 12.42 6.59 -9.51
CA THR A 49 12.54 7.40 -10.73
C THR A 49 11.54 6.91 -11.77
N TYR A 50 11.34 5.59 -11.85
CA TYR A 50 10.37 5.01 -12.76
C TYR A 50 8.93 5.40 -12.39
N VAL A 51 8.58 5.30 -11.09
CA VAL A 51 7.28 5.73 -10.57
C VAL A 51 7.08 7.22 -10.83
N ALA A 52 8.07 8.06 -10.50
CA ALA A 52 8.00 9.49 -10.74
C ALA A 52 7.75 9.83 -12.21
N LYS A 53 8.54 9.29 -13.13
CA LYS A 53 8.36 9.50 -14.57
C LYS A 53 6.99 9.06 -15.06
N SER A 54 6.49 7.93 -14.58
CA SER A 54 5.18 7.38 -14.99
C SER A 54 4.03 8.27 -14.49
N VAL A 55 4.06 8.65 -13.21
CA VAL A 55 3.02 9.48 -12.58
C VAL A 55 3.05 10.90 -13.15
N VAL A 56 4.23 11.52 -13.26
CA VAL A 56 4.38 12.87 -13.83
C VAL A 56 4.05 12.88 -15.32
N GLY A 57 4.41 11.82 -16.05
CA GLY A 57 4.02 11.64 -17.46
C GLY A 57 2.50 11.60 -17.63
N LEU A 58 1.81 10.83 -16.78
CA LEU A 58 0.36 10.76 -16.77
C LEU A 58 -0.28 12.09 -16.37
N ALA A 59 0.27 12.76 -15.36
CA ALA A 59 -0.19 14.07 -14.90
C ALA A 59 -0.14 15.12 -16.02
N LYS A 60 0.95 15.13 -16.81
CA LYS A 60 1.10 16.01 -17.98
C LYS A 60 0.16 15.61 -19.12
N LEU A 61 0.04 14.32 -19.41
CA LEU A 61 -0.82 13.81 -20.49
C LEU A 61 -2.30 14.16 -20.25
N LEU A 62 -2.77 14.01 -19.02
CA LEU A 62 -4.15 14.30 -18.64
C LEU A 62 -4.38 15.76 -18.26
N ASN A 63 -3.34 16.60 -18.26
CA ASN A 63 -3.38 17.98 -17.80
C ASN A 63 -4.07 18.14 -16.43
N VAL A 64 -3.62 17.37 -15.44
CA VAL A 64 -4.27 17.29 -14.12
C VAL A 64 -4.10 18.59 -13.34
N GLY A 65 -5.17 18.99 -12.63
CA GLY A 65 -5.16 20.18 -11.76
C GLY A 65 -4.66 19.93 -10.35
N CYS A 66 -4.57 18.68 -9.90
CA CYS A 66 -4.08 18.31 -8.57
C CYS A 66 -3.74 16.81 -8.53
N LEU A 67 -2.72 16.44 -7.76
CA LEU A 67 -2.39 15.05 -7.47
C LEU A 67 -2.65 14.76 -5.98
N VAL A 68 -3.39 13.69 -5.69
CA VAL A 68 -3.70 13.25 -4.32
C VAL A 68 -3.22 11.82 -4.13
N THR A 69 -2.56 11.53 -3.00
CA THR A 69 -2.11 10.17 -2.65
C THR A 69 -2.42 9.85 -1.19
N ASP A 70 -2.39 8.56 -0.85
CA ASP A 70 -2.49 8.09 0.52
C ASP A 70 -1.15 8.19 1.25
N PHE A 71 -1.18 8.11 2.58
CA PHE A 71 0.02 8.11 3.41
C PHE A 71 0.53 6.68 3.67
N CYS A 72 1.84 6.47 3.47
CA CYS A 72 2.53 5.26 3.92
C CYS A 72 3.87 5.61 4.58
N PRO A 73 4.14 5.17 5.82
CA PRO A 73 5.36 5.54 6.56
C PRO A 73 6.62 4.79 6.08
N LEU A 74 6.48 3.79 5.22
CA LEU A 74 7.58 2.94 4.76
C LEU A 74 8.57 3.70 3.87
N ARG A 75 9.85 3.34 3.94
CA ARG A 75 10.94 4.02 3.22
C ARG A 75 10.69 4.11 1.71
N ALA A 76 10.30 3.00 1.09
CA ALA A 76 10.13 2.93 -0.36
C ALA A 76 8.98 3.84 -0.86
N PRO A 77 7.72 3.72 -0.39
CA PRO A 77 6.64 4.65 -0.75
C PRO A 77 6.97 6.12 -0.52
N ARG A 78 7.60 6.46 0.61
CA ARG A 78 8.04 7.83 0.90
C ARG A 78 9.07 8.35 -0.11
N SER A 79 9.99 7.49 -0.55
CA SER A 79 10.97 7.84 -1.57
C SER A 79 10.30 8.13 -2.91
N TRP A 80 9.28 7.35 -3.28
CA TRP A 80 8.52 7.54 -4.52
C TRP A 80 7.77 8.87 -4.49
N VAL A 81 7.05 9.16 -3.40
CA VAL A 81 6.34 10.42 -3.21
C VAL A 81 7.29 11.61 -3.30
N LYS A 82 8.44 11.56 -2.60
CA LYS A 82 9.46 12.61 -2.69
C LYS A 82 9.93 12.82 -4.12
N LYS A 83 10.26 11.75 -4.84
CA LYS A 83 10.75 11.82 -6.21
C LYS A 83 9.69 12.35 -7.19
N VAL A 84 8.42 12.00 -6.99
CA VAL A 84 7.28 12.55 -7.74
C VAL A 84 7.19 14.06 -7.52
N ILE A 85 7.24 14.52 -6.27
CA ILE A 85 7.16 15.95 -5.93
C ILE A 85 8.32 16.73 -6.57
N ASP A 86 9.54 16.19 -6.52
CA ASP A 86 10.73 16.83 -7.10
C ASP A 86 10.64 17.00 -8.63
N GLU A 87 9.92 16.11 -9.33
CA GLU A 87 9.74 16.13 -10.79
C GLU A 87 8.41 16.76 -11.24
N LEU A 88 7.50 17.04 -10.31
CA LEU A 88 6.19 17.58 -10.61
C LEU A 88 6.30 19.07 -11.00
N PRO A 89 5.58 19.53 -12.05
CA PRO A 89 5.50 20.95 -12.36
C PRO A 89 4.99 21.78 -11.18
N ASN A 90 5.62 22.94 -10.94
CA ASN A 90 5.28 23.84 -9.82
C ASN A 90 3.82 24.34 -9.81
N ASN A 91 3.11 24.23 -10.92
CA ASN A 91 1.70 24.64 -11.06
C ASN A 91 0.70 23.56 -10.62
N ILE A 92 1.14 22.34 -10.31
CA ILE A 92 0.26 21.25 -9.91
C ILE A 92 0.42 21.02 -8.39
N PRO A 93 -0.61 21.29 -7.58
CA PRO A 93 -0.58 20.99 -6.15
C PRO A 93 -0.56 19.48 -5.90
N PHE A 94 0.23 19.08 -4.91
CA PHE A 94 0.33 17.72 -4.40
C PHE A 94 -0.27 17.65 -2.98
N CYS A 95 -1.15 16.70 -2.73
CA CYS A 95 -1.78 16.49 -1.43
C CYS A 95 -1.60 15.02 -0.98
N GLU A 96 -1.19 14.85 0.27
CA GLU A 96 -1.13 13.53 0.92
C GLU A 96 -2.22 13.44 1.99
N VAL A 97 -2.94 12.32 2.03
CA VAL A 97 -4.05 12.06 2.96
C VAL A 97 -3.79 10.77 3.72
N ASP A 98 -3.85 10.81 5.06
CA ASP A 98 -3.83 9.58 5.85
C ASP A 98 -5.18 8.87 5.77
N ALA A 99 -5.28 7.94 4.84
CA ALA A 99 -6.47 7.12 4.60
C ALA A 99 -6.44 5.77 5.37
N HIS A 100 -5.39 5.52 6.15
CA HIS A 100 -5.16 4.22 6.80
C HIS A 100 -5.43 4.26 8.31
N ASN A 101 -5.04 5.36 8.96
CA ASN A 101 -5.25 5.54 10.39
C ASN A 101 -6.55 6.30 10.68
N ILE A 102 -7.19 5.99 11.80
CA ILE A 102 -8.36 6.77 12.28
C ILE A 102 -7.93 8.19 12.60
N VAL A 103 -6.89 8.36 13.43
CA VAL A 103 -6.28 9.66 13.71
C VAL A 103 -5.05 9.77 12.79
N PRO A 104 -4.96 10.81 11.94
CA PRO A 104 -3.80 11.00 11.06
C PRO A 104 -2.49 10.97 11.85
N VAL A 105 -1.47 10.31 11.31
CA VAL A 105 -0.21 10.03 12.04
C VAL A 105 0.43 11.30 12.63
N TRP A 106 0.40 12.41 11.88
CA TRP A 106 0.96 13.70 12.29
C TRP A 106 0.08 14.46 13.29
N CYS A 107 -1.20 14.07 13.42
CA CYS A 107 -2.10 14.59 14.45
C CYS A 107 -2.07 13.74 15.74
N GLY A 108 -1.64 12.47 15.65
CA GLY A 108 -1.62 11.55 16.78
C GLY A 108 -0.51 11.85 17.82
N SER A 109 0.67 12.23 17.35
CA SER A 109 1.77 12.70 18.21
C SER A 109 2.85 13.42 17.40
N GLU A 110 3.41 14.49 17.97
CA GLU A 110 4.54 15.24 17.39
C GLU A 110 5.87 14.48 17.44
N LYS A 111 5.93 13.37 18.20
CA LYS A 111 7.15 12.57 18.39
C LYS A 111 6.85 11.08 18.42
N ARG A 112 7.90 10.28 18.21
CA ARG A 112 7.87 8.84 18.44
C ARG A 112 7.57 8.56 19.91
N GLU A 113 6.48 7.84 20.15
CA GLU A 113 6.08 7.42 21.49
C GLU A 113 6.83 6.16 21.93
N TYR A 114 7.16 6.11 23.23
CA TYR A 114 7.96 5.00 23.78
C TYR A 114 7.13 3.74 24.02
N SER A 115 5.83 3.87 24.30
CA SER A 115 4.98 2.73 24.62
C SER A 115 3.54 2.94 24.21
N ALA A 116 2.78 1.84 24.17
CA ALA A 116 1.33 1.90 23.98
C ALA A 116 0.63 2.78 25.03
N ARG A 117 1.15 2.85 26.27
CA ARG A 117 0.56 3.67 27.33
C ARG A 117 0.61 5.17 27.00
N THR A 118 1.70 5.65 26.42
CA THR A 118 1.94 7.08 26.20
C THR A 118 1.22 7.60 24.94
N ILE A 119 1.08 6.77 23.91
CA ILE A 119 0.30 7.13 22.71
C ILE A 119 -1.21 7.01 22.92
N ARG A 120 -1.65 6.08 23.79
CA ARG A 120 -3.09 5.77 23.97
C ARG A 120 -3.88 7.00 24.38
N SER A 121 -3.50 7.71 25.44
CA SER A 121 -4.28 8.87 25.91
C SER A 121 -4.44 9.92 24.82
N LYS A 122 -3.36 10.23 24.08
CA LYS A 122 -3.37 11.19 22.97
C LYS A 122 -4.34 10.81 21.86
N LEU A 123 -4.33 9.54 21.43
CA LEU A 123 -5.27 9.06 20.40
C LEU A 123 -6.72 9.07 20.89
N PHE A 124 -6.95 8.70 22.15
CA PHE A 124 -8.30 8.73 22.73
C PHE A 124 -8.83 10.16 22.88
N GLU A 125 -7.99 11.13 23.23
CA GLU A 125 -8.37 12.55 23.29
C GLU A 125 -8.79 13.10 21.90
N GLN A 126 -8.17 12.61 20.83
CA GLN A 126 -8.51 13.00 19.44
C GLN A 126 -9.68 12.19 18.87
N SER A 127 -10.07 11.08 19.47
CA SER A 127 -11.08 10.15 18.93
C SER A 127 -12.43 10.82 18.63
N PRO A 128 -13.00 11.72 19.47
CA PRO A 128 -14.26 12.38 19.16
C PRO A 128 -14.25 13.21 17.86
N LYS A 129 -13.06 13.64 17.41
CA LYS A 129 -12.90 14.44 16.18
C LYS A 129 -12.76 13.58 14.93
N PHE A 130 -12.11 12.43 15.03
CA PHE A 130 -11.72 11.64 13.85
C PHE A 130 -12.44 10.30 13.72
N LEU A 131 -12.97 9.74 14.82
CA LEU A 131 -13.77 8.53 14.78
C LEU A 131 -15.22 8.90 14.41
N THR A 132 -15.42 9.25 13.15
CA THR A 132 -16.73 9.62 12.58
C THR A 132 -17.10 8.67 11.46
N ASP A 133 -18.37 8.67 11.07
CA ASP A 133 -18.79 7.99 9.85
C ASP A 133 -18.18 8.65 8.62
N PHE A 134 -17.97 7.85 7.57
CA PHE A 134 -17.51 8.36 6.29
C PHE A 134 -18.67 8.98 5.51
N PRO A 135 -18.49 10.16 4.88
CA PRO A 135 -19.51 10.72 4.00
C PRO A 135 -19.72 9.81 2.78
N PRO A 136 -20.93 9.80 2.18
CA PRO A 136 -21.18 9.03 0.98
C PRO A 136 -20.33 9.54 -0.19
N ILE A 137 -19.86 8.62 -1.05
CA ILE A 137 -19.12 8.98 -2.26
C ILE A 137 -20.08 9.64 -3.26
N ILE A 138 -19.86 10.92 -3.53
CA ILE A 138 -20.65 11.70 -4.49
C ILE A 138 -20.00 11.59 -5.88
N LYS A 139 -20.78 11.18 -6.88
CA LYS A 139 -20.30 11.15 -8.26
C LYS A 139 -20.04 12.56 -8.75
N HIS A 140 -18.88 12.76 -9.36
CA HIS A 140 -18.51 14.04 -9.95
C HIS A 140 -19.44 14.37 -11.13
N THR A 141 -19.90 15.62 -11.23
CA THR A 141 -20.86 16.06 -12.26
C THR A 141 -20.22 16.28 -13.63
N CYS A 142 -18.91 16.56 -13.67
CA CYS A 142 -18.20 16.72 -14.93
C CYS A 142 -17.75 15.36 -15.45
N SER A 143 -18.14 15.03 -16.68
CA SER A 143 -17.57 13.91 -17.45
C SER A 143 -16.40 14.42 -18.30
N SER A 144 -15.23 13.79 -18.20
CA SER A 144 -14.13 14.05 -19.13
C SER A 144 -14.39 13.32 -20.44
N GLU A 145 -14.40 14.05 -21.57
CA GLU A 145 -14.42 13.45 -22.92
C GLU A 145 -13.14 12.63 -23.17
N THR A 146 -12.04 13.03 -22.53
CA THR A 146 -10.74 12.37 -22.58
C THR A 146 -10.63 11.37 -21.43
N THR A 147 -11.30 10.24 -21.56
CA THR A 147 -10.99 9.08 -20.70
C THR A 147 -9.92 8.25 -21.39
N VAL A 148 -8.64 8.56 -21.13
CA VAL A 148 -7.55 7.65 -21.52
C VAL A 148 -7.66 6.43 -20.61
N LEU A 149 -8.32 5.38 -21.09
CA LEU A 149 -8.31 4.10 -20.39
C LEU A 149 -6.90 3.52 -20.50
N PRO A 150 -6.26 3.12 -19.38
CA PRO A 150 -4.99 2.43 -19.46
C PRO A 150 -5.18 1.11 -20.23
N PRO A 151 -4.15 0.64 -20.95
CA PRO A 151 -4.20 -0.66 -21.58
C PRO A 151 -4.44 -1.76 -20.51
N PRO A 152 -5.09 -2.87 -20.88
CA PRO A 152 -5.29 -3.97 -19.95
C PRO A 152 -3.95 -4.49 -19.43
N VAL A 153 -3.89 -4.74 -18.12
CA VAL A 153 -2.68 -5.26 -17.47
C VAL A 153 -2.55 -6.75 -17.77
N ASN A 154 -1.40 -7.17 -18.32
CA ASN A 154 -1.10 -8.57 -18.59
C ASN A 154 -0.47 -9.25 -17.36
N TRP A 155 -1.32 -9.75 -16.47
CA TRP A 155 -0.90 -10.40 -15.22
C TRP A 155 0.02 -11.61 -15.42
N ASP A 156 -0.22 -12.41 -16.46
CA ASP A 156 0.58 -13.60 -16.75
C ASP A 156 2.03 -13.22 -17.11
N LEU A 157 2.20 -12.17 -17.92
CA LEU A 157 3.52 -11.65 -18.29
C LEU A 157 4.27 -11.11 -17.06
N ILE A 158 3.56 -10.41 -16.18
CA ILE A 158 4.14 -9.89 -14.94
C ILE A 158 4.61 -11.05 -14.05
N LEU A 159 3.77 -12.08 -13.89
CA LEU A 159 4.10 -13.25 -13.06
C LEU A 159 5.22 -14.09 -13.68
N SER A 160 5.28 -14.21 -15.01
CA SER A 160 6.38 -14.89 -15.70
C SER A 160 7.71 -14.16 -15.46
N ASN A 161 7.69 -12.83 -15.48
CA ASN A 161 8.88 -11.99 -15.29
C ASN A 161 9.26 -11.77 -13.82
N TYR A 162 8.45 -12.22 -12.86
CA TYR A 162 8.78 -12.12 -11.44
C TYR A 162 10.00 -12.98 -11.09
N VAL A 163 11.00 -12.36 -10.46
CA VAL A 163 12.31 -12.97 -10.12
C VAL A 163 12.32 -13.55 -8.70
N GLY A 164 11.26 -13.37 -7.91
CA GLY A 164 11.19 -13.88 -6.53
C GLY A 164 10.76 -15.34 -6.41
N ASP A 165 10.68 -15.82 -5.16
CA ASP A 165 10.29 -17.18 -4.83
C ASP A 165 8.84 -17.48 -5.24
N LYS A 166 8.67 -18.43 -6.17
CA LYS A 166 7.37 -18.89 -6.69
C LYS A 166 6.86 -20.16 -5.99
N SER A 167 7.60 -20.68 -4.99
CA SER A 167 7.19 -21.88 -4.24
C SER A 167 6.03 -21.61 -3.29
N VAL A 168 5.92 -20.37 -2.81
CA VAL A 168 4.83 -19.92 -1.93
C VAL A 168 3.56 -19.78 -2.76
N LYS A 169 2.59 -20.65 -2.50
CA LYS A 169 1.30 -20.66 -3.19
C LYS A 169 0.33 -19.63 -2.61
N PRO A 170 -0.66 -19.16 -3.39
CA PRO A 170 -1.76 -18.38 -2.86
C PRO A 170 -2.45 -19.07 -1.69
N VAL A 171 -2.89 -18.30 -0.71
CA VAL A 171 -3.71 -18.81 0.41
C VAL A 171 -5.13 -19.12 -0.07
N ASP A 172 -5.73 -20.15 0.50
CA ASP A 172 -7.08 -20.62 0.20
C ASP A 172 -8.16 -20.00 1.10
N TRP A 173 -7.78 -19.57 2.30
CA TRP A 173 -8.71 -19.07 3.32
C TRP A 173 -9.03 -17.57 3.21
N ALA A 174 -8.20 -16.77 2.53
CA ALA A 174 -8.37 -15.31 2.43
C ALA A 174 -8.73 -14.89 1.01
N VAL A 175 -10.02 -14.73 0.74
CA VAL A 175 -10.50 -14.17 -0.53
C VAL A 175 -10.23 -12.66 -0.56
N PRO A 176 -9.49 -12.12 -1.56
CA PRO A 176 -9.16 -10.70 -1.60
C PRO A 176 -10.37 -9.82 -1.92
N GLY A 177 -10.25 -8.53 -1.61
CA GLY A 177 -11.23 -7.49 -1.97
C GLY A 177 -12.15 -7.07 -0.81
N SER A 178 -12.69 -5.85 -0.92
CA SER A 178 -13.40 -5.17 0.17
C SER A 178 -14.64 -5.93 0.64
N ARG A 179 -15.37 -6.58 -0.28
CA ARG A 179 -16.56 -7.36 0.06
C ARG A 179 -16.23 -8.54 0.98
N ALA A 180 -15.20 -9.32 0.63
CA ALA A 180 -14.77 -10.46 1.42
C ALA A 180 -14.23 -10.00 2.79
N GLY A 181 -13.49 -8.89 2.85
CA GLY A 181 -13.01 -8.32 4.12
C GLY A 181 -14.16 -7.92 5.06
N LEU A 182 -15.22 -7.30 4.52
CA LEU A 182 -16.42 -6.97 5.28
C LEU A 182 -17.17 -8.22 5.75
N GLU A 183 -17.29 -9.25 4.92
CA GLU A 183 -17.90 -10.53 5.31
C GLU A 183 -17.16 -11.15 6.51
N VAL A 184 -15.82 -11.15 6.49
CA VAL A 184 -14.98 -11.62 7.60
C VAL A 184 -15.14 -10.76 8.86
N LEU A 185 -15.25 -9.43 8.71
CA LEU A 185 -15.50 -8.51 9.82
C LEU A 185 -16.85 -8.78 10.49
N TYR A 186 -17.92 -8.89 9.71
CA TYR A 186 -19.26 -9.18 10.22
C TYR A 186 -19.30 -10.53 10.94
N GLU A 187 -18.66 -11.55 10.38
CA GLU A 187 -18.55 -12.85 11.04
C GLU A 187 -17.77 -12.75 12.36
N PHE A 188 -16.65 -12.04 12.37
CA PHE A 188 -15.86 -11.83 13.57
C PHE A 188 -16.70 -11.19 14.68
N ILE A 189 -17.39 -10.08 14.38
CA ILE A 189 -18.25 -9.38 15.34
C ILE A 189 -19.37 -10.30 15.84
N GLY A 190 -20.08 -10.97 14.94
CA GLY A 190 -21.24 -11.79 15.29
C GLY A 190 -20.92 -13.09 16.04
N LYS A 191 -19.77 -13.72 15.77
CA LYS A 191 -19.46 -15.08 16.27
C LYS A 191 -18.24 -15.17 17.18
N ARG A 192 -17.18 -14.41 16.91
CA ARG A 192 -15.83 -14.61 17.49
C ARG A 192 -15.39 -13.52 18.46
N LEU A 193 -15.91 -12.30 18.35
CA LEU A 193 -15.54 -11.17 19.22
C LEU A 193 -15.73 -11.49 20.71
N LYS A 194 -16.82 -12.18 21.07
CA LYS A 194 -17.07 -12.64 22.45
C LYS A 194 -16.01 -13.61 22.99
N LYS A 195 -15.28 -14.29 22.11
CA LYS A 195 -14.20 -15.23 22.44
C LYS A 195 -12.83 -14.57 22.39
N PHE A 196 -12.73 -13.34 21.86
CA PHE A 196 -11.45 -12.69 21.56
C PHE A 196 -10.63 -12.43 22.83
N ASP A 197 -11.21 -11.78 23.84
CA ASP A 197 -10.45 -11.44 25.04
C ASP A 197 -9.88 -12.67 25.79
N PRO A 198 -10.66 -13.74 26.06
CA PRO A 198 -10.12 -14.92 26.75
C PRO A 198 -9.17 -15.77 25.89
N HIS A 199 -9.28 -15.76 24.55
CA HIS A 199 -8.59 -16.74 23.69
C HIS A 199 -7.65 -16.13 22.63
N ARG A 200 -7.46 -14.80 22.56
CA ARG A 200 -6.58 -14.18 21.54
C ARG A 200 -5.12 -14.66 21.57
N ASN A 201 -4.67 -15.20 22.70
CA ASN A 201 -3.31 -15.70 22.88
C ASN A 201 -3.19 -17.22 22.70
N ASP A 202 -4.28 -17.90 22.36
CA ASP A 202 -4.29 -19.36 22.22
C ASP A 202 -4.45 -19.77 20.75
N PRO A 203 -3.38 -20.31 20.12
CA PRO A 203 -3.44 -20.73 18.73
C PRO A 203 -4.39 -21.91 18.47
N ALA A 204 -4.76 -22.69 19.49
CA ALA A 204 -5.72 -23.79 19.35
C ALA A 204 -7.17 -23.29 19.24
N HIS A 205 -7.43 -22.04 19.62
CA HIS A 205 -8.76 -21.43 19.59
C HIS A 205 -8.82 -20.33 18.51
N PRO A 206 -9.64 -20.48 17.45
CA PRO A 206 -9.75 -19.50 16.38
C PRO A 206 -10.55 -18.26 16.82
N ALA A 207 -9.96 -17.45 17.69
CA ALA A 207 -10.60 -16.29 18.31
C ALA A 207 -10.21 -14.95 17.68
N LEU A 208 -9.10 -14.89 16.93
CA LEU A 208 -8.64 -13.69 16.22
C LEU A 208 -9.61 -13.30 15.12
N SER A 209 -9.58 -12.04 14.67
CA SER A 209 -10.41 -11.57 13.55
C SER A 209 -10.00 -12.18 12.21
N GLY A 210 -8.70 -12.40 12.01
CA GLY A 210 -8.14 -12.79 10.72
C GLY A 210 -8.11 -11.64 9.70
N LEU A 211 -8.43 -10.40 10.10
CA LEU A 211 -8.58 -9.26 9.18
C LEU A 211 -7.26 -8.70 8.63
N SER A 212 -6.10 -9.19 9.08
CA SER A 212 -4.80 -8.62 8.73
C SER A 212 -4.50 -8.59 7.22
N PRO A 213 -4.91 -9.56 6.37
CA PRO A 213 -4.66 -9.45 4.93
C PRO A 213 -5.39 -8.26 4.30
N TRP A 214 -6.65 -8.01 4.70
CA TRP A 214 -7.42 -6.87 4.19
C TRP A 214 -6.89 -5.56 4.76
N LEU A 215 -6.65 -5.48 6.08
CA LEU A 215 -6.10 -4.27 6.69
C LEU A 215 -4.71 -3.91 6.16
N HIS A 216 -3.86 -4.89 5.81
CA HIS A 216 -2.55 -4.60 5.21
C HIS A 216 -2.66 -3.89 3.85
N PHE A 217 -3.74 -4.15 3.13
CA PHE A 217 -3.92 -3.78 1.74
C PHE A 217 -4.98 -2.70 1.49
N GLY A 218 -5.69 -2.28 2.55
CA GLY A 218 -6.78 -1.30 2.48
C GLY A 218 -8.08 -1.88 1.93
#